data_AF-A0A1T4PXW5-F1
#
_entry.id   AF-A0A1T4PXW5-F1
#
_cell.length_a   1.000
_cell.length_b   1.000
_cell.length_c   1.000
_cell.angle_alpha   90.00
_cell.angle_beta   90.00
_cell.angle_gamma   90.00
#
_symmetry.space_group_name_H-M   'P 1'
#
loop_
_entity.id
_entity.type
_entity.pdbx_description
1 polymer ?
#
loop_
_entity_poly.entity_id
_entity_poly.type
_entity_poly.pdbx_seq_one_letter_code
_entity_poly.pdbx_strand_id
1 'polypeptide(L)'
;MKGFKGMVALLTAALVLVSFQAFAGPDHTEFVKGPFKKGQDVTKVCLECHEKQAADVMKTAHWKWEGTPNHVKGMEKSGKTFGKKNMINNFCTTVFPGPDGIAHESCSKCHAGYGWTRSKFDFNDKTRVDCLVCHAQKGNYARGAVGADVDTKAMEKGSMNLELAAQSVAKPSLKNCGVCHFYGGGGDAVKVPGLDSTLEGASKEQDVHMATKAKGGAGLMCQDCHKTKDHAIAGRSSQMAHYEAKVECTDCHTGAKAPHQKSKNKAILDKHTASVACQTCHIPTISRGQATKTMWNWSDVGKNIKAEEEFDKETFAKHKGTFKWNMNYVPTYAWYNGQIERYMLGDKIKDASKPVNITKPAGDINDKKAKIYPYKFYTGTQPMDSKFKYLNTFQQYKELWVNFDWEKALVNGAKSPEGLPYSGKYQFVKTQSWLSAGHEVAPKEQALQCGECHMGAKRMDWAALGYKGDPMQVGGRTAEKAGKKKK
;
A
#
# COMPACT_ATOMS: atom_id res chain seq x y z
N MET A 1 -18.61 -52.10 70.54
CA MET A 1 -17.91 -50.81 70.33
C MET A 1 -18.28 -50.25 68.97
N LYS A 2 -18.80 -49.00 68.95
CA LYS A 2 -18.73 -47.95 67.91
C LYS A 2 -18.69 -48.40 66.43
N GLY A 3 -19.54 -47.92 65.52
CA GLY A 3 -20.44 -46.79 65.54
C GLY A 3 -20.97 -46.52 64.13
N PHE A 4 -22.19 -46.00 64.12
CA PHE A 4 -22.98 -45.51 63.00
C PHE A 4 -22.35 -44.27 62.33
N LYS A 5 -22.53 -44.12 61.01
CA LYS A 5 -22.51 -42.89 60.14
C LYS A 5 -22.00 -43.31 58.75
N GLY A 6 -22.54 -42.89 57.63
CA GLY A 6 -23.50 -41.85 57.31
C GLY A 6 -23.45 -41.64 55.80
N MET A 7 -24.61 -41.50 55.21
CA MET A 7 -24.89 -41.29 53.78
C MET A 7 -24.39 -39.92 53.29
N VAL A 8 -24.33 -39.76 51.96
CA VAL A 8 -24.29 -38.49 51.17
C VAL A 8 -22.90 -37.95 50.80
N ALA A 9 -22.59 -38.00 49.50
CA ALA A 9 -22.19 -36.83 48.70
C ALA A 9 -22.07 -37.20 47.20
N LEU A 10 -23.21 -37.15 46.49
CA LEU A 10 -23.25 -36.90 45.05
C LEU A 10 -22.81 -35.45 44.84
N LEU A 11 -21.56 -35.24 44.42
CA LEU A 11 -21.09 -33.94 43.95
C LEU A 11 -21.32 -33.84 42.44
N THR A 12 -22.39 -33.15 42.12
CA THR A 12 -22.77 -32.66 40.81
C THR A 12 -21.62 -31.83 40.18
N ALA A 13 -21.06 -32.34 39.09
CA ALA A 13 -20.20 -31.57 38.21
C ALA A 13 -21.06 -30.55 37.44
N ALA A 14 -21.25 -29.36 38.01
CA ALA A 14 -21.82 -28.23 37.30
C ALA A 14 -20.81 -27.75 36.25
N LEU A 15 -21.06 -28.09 34.97
CA LEU A 15 -20.42 -27.43 33.83
C LEU A 15 -20.71 -25.93 33.89
N VAL A 16 -19.71 -25.13 34.22
CA VAL A 16 -19.74 -23.69 33.97
C VAL A 16 -19.57 -23.49 32.47
N LEU A 17 -20.70 -23.44 31.77
CA LEU A 17 -20.78 -22.87 30.42
C LEU A 17 -20.51 -21.36 30.54
N VAL A 18 -19.25 -20.97 30.41
CA VAL A 18 -18.91 -19.56 30.15
C VAL A 18 -19.35 -19.27 28.73
N SER A 19 -20.57 -18.75 28.59
CA SER A 19 -21.03 -18.14 27.35
C SER A 19 -20.10 -16.97 27.04
N PHE A 20 -19.30 -17.09 25.99
CA PHE A 20 -18.68 -15.95 25.34
C PHE A 20 -19.81 -15.11 24.72
N GLN A 21 -20.44 -14.26 25.51
CA GLN A 21 -21.21 -13.15 24.96
C GLN A 21 -20.21 -12.27 24.21
N ALA A 22 -20.25 -12.33 22.88
CA ALA A 22 -19.67 -11.30 22.06
C ALA A 22 -20.36 -10.00 22.44
N PHE A 23 -19.70 -9.14 23.23
CA PHE A 23 -20.16 -7.79 23.47
C PHE A 23 -20.27 -7.09 22.11
N ALA A 24 -21.50 -7.00 21.60
CA ALA A 24 -21.81 -6.07 20.53
C ALA A 24 -21.42 -4.68 21.04
N GLY A 25 -20.74 -3.89 20.20
CA GLY A 25 -20.44 -2.50 20.55
C GLY A 25 -21.73 -1.74 20.85
N PRO A 26 -21.65 -0.62 21.60
CA PRO A 26 -22.83 0.21 21.87
C PRO A 26 -23.53 0.61 20.57
N ASP A 27 -24.86 0.66 20.59
CA ASP A 27 -25.63 1.16 19.46
C ASP A 27 -25.40 2.67 19.33
N HIS A 28 -24.69 3.08 18.29
CA HIS A 28 -24.34 4.48 18.09
C HIS A 28 -25.56 5.33 17.70
N THR A 29 -26.68 4.72 17.29
CA THR A 29 -27.92 5.48 17.00
C THR A 29 -28.47 6.18 18.24
N GLU A 30 -28.16 5.71 19.45
CA GLU A 30 -28.60 6.31 20.72
C GLU A 30 -27.83 7.60 21.03
N PHE A 31 -26.55 7.68 20.64
CA PHE A 31 -25.64 8.76 21.02
C PHE A 31 -25.34 9.74 19.88
N VAL A 32 -25.36 9.27 18.63
CA VAL A 32 -25.02 10.05 17.45
C VAL A 32 -26.29 10.63 16.84
N LYS A 33 -26.62 11.87 17.24
CA LYS A 33 -27.80 12.61 16.75
C LYS A 33 -27.38 13.73 15.82
N GLY A 34 -27.89 13.69 14.59
CA GLY A 34 -27.70 14.75 13.61
C GLY A 34 -28.74 15.88 13.75
N PRO A 35 -28.96 16.67 12.69
CA PRO A 35 -28.35 16.56 11.36
C PRO A 35 -26.91 17.08 11.33
N PHE A 36 -26.03 16.42 10.57
CA PHE A 36 -24.67 16.88 10.33
C PHE A 36 -24.53 17.50 8.95
N LYS A 37 -23.84 18.66 8.87
CA LYS A 37 -23.54 19.32 7.59
C LYS A 37 -22.09 19.14 7.16
N LYS A 38 -21.18 18.91 8.11
CA LYS A 38 -19.74 18.76 7.86
C LYS A 38 -19.19 17.54 8.58
N GLY A 39 -18.10 16.97 8.05
CA GLY A 39 -17.41 15.84 8.68
C GLY A 39 -16.87 16.16 10.09
N GLN A 40 -16.44 17.40 10.31
CA GLN A 40 -15.96 17.85 11.62
C GLN A 40 -17.08 17.92 12.66
N ASP A 41 -18.34 18.14 12.26
CA ASP A 41 -19.48 18.14 13.18
C ASP A 41 -19.71 16.74 13.74
N VAL A 42 -19.60 15.70 12.90
CA VAL A 42 -19.61 14.30 13.34
C VAL A 42 -18.45 14.03 14.29
N THR A 43 -17.25 14.48 13.91
CA THR A 43 -16.03 14.20 14.68
C THR A 43 -16.11 14.81 16.07
N LYS A 44 -16.68 16.01 16.24
CA LYS A 44 -16.92 16.62 17.56
C LYS A 44 -17.76 15.71 18.47
N VAL A 45 -18.83 15.11 17.95
CA VAL A 45 -19.65 14.14 18.70
C VAL A 45 -18.83 12.90 19.04
N CYS A 46 -18.05 12.37 18.10
CA CYS A 46 -17.17 11.23 18.37
C CYS A 46 -16.15 11.53 19.49
N LEU A 47 -15.63 12.77 19.55
CA LEU A 47 -14.62 13.16 20.53
C LEU A 47 -15.13 13.18 21.97
N GLU A 48 -16.45 13.26 22.20
CA GLU A 48 -17.05 13.17 23.54
C GLU A 48 -16.74 11.83 24.23
N CYS A 49 -16.51 10.76 23.46
CA CYS A 49 -16.18 9.42 23.98
C CYS A 49 -14.84 8.86 23.45
N HIS A 50 -14.35 9.37 22.32
CA HIS A 50 -13.22 8.79 21.58
C HIS A 50 -12.03 9.75 21.40
N GLU A 51 -11.85 10.69 22.34
CA GLU A 51 -10.72 11.63 22.29
C GLU A 51 -9.35 10.93 22.26
N LYS A 52 -9.19 9.83 23.02
CA LYS A 52 -7.96 9.02 23.00
C LYS A 52 -7.70 8.44 21.62
N GLN A 53 -8.72 7.89 20.97
CA GLN A 53 -8.61 7.26 19.66
C GLN A 53 -8.22 8.28 18.59
N ALA A 54 -8.80 9.48 18.62
CA ALA A 54 -8.38 10.58 17.75
C ALA A 54 -6.90 10.94 18.00
N ALA A 55 -6.49 11.09 19.25
CA ALA A 55 -5.10 11.37 19.61
C ALA A 55 -4.14 10.26 19.15
N ASP A 56 -4.58 9.00 19.14
CA ASP A 56 -3.79 7.88 18.67
C ASP A 56 -3.65 7.87 17.14
N VAL A 57 -4.73 8.06 16.38
CA VAL A 57 -4.68 8.21 14.91
C VAL A 57 -3.71 9.31 14.51
N MET A 58 -3.77 10.45 15.22
CA MET A 58 -2.94 11.61 14.95
C MET A 58 -1.43 11.38 15.15
N LYS A 59 -1.04 10.31 15.85
CA LYS A 59 0.38 9.93 15.98
C LYS A 59 0.90 9.17 14.76
N THR A 60 0.02 8.58 13.96
CA THR A 60 0.36 7.62 12.90
C THR A 60 0.68 8.27 11.55
N ALA A 61 1.25 7.46 10.66
CA ALA A 61 1.45 7.81 9.26
C ALA A 61 0.16 8.14 8.48
N HIS A 62 -1.01 7.60 8.87
CA HIS A 62 -2.27 7.89 8.17
C HIS A 62 -2.72 9.34 8.35
N TRP A 63 -2.40 9.93 9.51
CA TRP A 63 -2.60 11.34 9.80
C TRP A 63 -1.44 12.21 9.32
N LYS A 64 -0.21 11.88 9.69
CA LYS A 64 0.94 12.75 9.41
C LYS A 64 1.42 12.69 7.96
N TRP A 65 1.13 11.58 7.27
CA TRP A 65 1.72 11.22 5.98
C TRP A 65 3.25 11.17 5.98
N GLU A 66 3.84 10.88 7.15
CA GLU A 66 5.28 10.72 7.36
C GLU A 66 5.55 9.86 8.59
N GLY A 67 6.77 9.34 8.65
CA GLY A 67 7.28 8.55 9.77
C GLY A 67 8.79 8.33 9.63
N THR A 68 9.39 7.68 10.62
CA THR A 68 10.83 7.37 10.60
C THR A 68 11.16 6.41 9.46
N PRO A 69 12.15 6.71 8.60
CA PRO A 69 12.47 5.90 7.41
C PRO A 69 13.21 4.59 7.76
N ASN A 70 12.56 3.74 8.56
CA ASN A 70 13.12 2.59 9.26
C ASN A 70 13.50 1.39 8.37
N HIS A 71 13.21 1.43 7.07
CA HIS A 71 13.71 0.43 6.11
C HIS A 71 14.40 1.02 4.89
N VAL A 72 14.64 2.33 4.84
CA VAL A 72 15.43 2.91 3.76
C VAL A 72 16.90 2.69 4.11
N LYS A 73 17.62 1.98 3.24
CA LYS A 73 19.02 1.60 3.45
C LYS A 73 19.88 2.83 3.71
N GLY A 74 20.53 2.87 4.87
CA GLY A 74 21.38 3.98 5.32
C GLY A 74 20.63 5.13 6.00
N MET A 75 19.30 5.05 6.17
CA MET A 75 18.49 6.07 6.85
C MET A 75 17.74 5.51 8.07
N GLU A 76 18.01 4.29 8.49
CA GLU A 76 17.27 3.57 9.53
C GLU A 76 17.32 4.31 10.89
N LYS A 77 18.37 5.10 11.12
CA LYS A 77 18.59 5.92 12.32
C LYS A 77 18.36 7.42 12.07
N SER A 78 17.73 7.78 10.96
CA SER A 78 17.43 9.18 10.63
C SER A 78 16.55 9.81 11.70
N GLY A 79 16.95 10.98 12.21
CA GLY A 79 16.10 11.84 13.03
C GLY A 79 15.05 12.61 12.23
N LYS A 80 15.10 12.55 10.89
CA LYS A 80 14.10 13.15 9.98
C LYS A 80 13.03 12.13 9.61
N THR A 81 11.79 12.60 9.48
CA THR A 81 10.64 11.83 9.03
C THR A 81 10.44 11.97 7.52
N PHE A 82 9.94 10.92 6.89
CA PHE A 82 9.64 10.90 5.46
C PHE A 82 8.33 10.17 5.19
N GLY A 83 7.57 10.60 4.20
CA GLY A 83 6.38 9.90 3.73
C GLY A 83 5.72 10.61 2.54
N LYS A 84 4.44 10.30 2.29
CA LYS A 84 3.66 10.91 1.21
C LYS A 84 3.71 12.46 1.25
N LYS A 85 3.84 13.06 2.44
CA LYS A 85 3.91 14.53 2.63
C LYS A 85 5.16 15.18 2.03
N ASN A 86 6.29 14.50 1.97
CA ASN A 86 7.60 15.10 1.63
C ASN A 86 8.48 14.20 0.74
N MET A 87 7.87 13.24 0.05
CA MET A 87 8.55 12.32 -0.87
C MET A 87 8.00 12.42 -2.28
N ILE A 88 8.82 11.98 -3.24
CA ILE A 88 8.45 11.87 -4.65
C ILE A 88 8.26 10.40 -5.07
N ASN A 89 7.35 10.18 -6.01
CA ASN A 89 7.16 8.92 -6.73
C ASN A 89 7.16 9.14 -8.27
N ASN A 90 6.97 8.08 -9.05
CA ASN A 90 6.85 8.14 -10.52
C ASN A 90 5.41 7.98 -11.06
N PHE A 91 4.41 8.27 -10.23
CA PHE A 91 3.00 8.41 -10.61
C PHE A 91 2.64 9.89 -10.68
N CYS A 92 1.82 10.38 -9.74
CA CYS A 92 1.49 11.79 -9.58
C CYS A 92 2.64 12.64 -9.01
N THR A 93 3.77 12.01 -8.68
CA THR A 93 5.01 12.62 -8.17
C THR A 93 4.94 13.06 -6.71
N THR A 94 4.50 14.28 -6.40
CA THR A 94 4.43 14.85 -5.05
C THR A 94 3.03 15.40 -4.75
N VAL A 95 2.69 15.60 -3.47
CA VAL A 95 1.34 16.05 -3.05
C VAL A 95 1.28 17.52 -2.63
N PHE A 96 2.44 18.17 -2.54
CA PHE A 96 2.65 19.51 -2.01
C PHE A 96 3.00 20.61 -3.04
N PRO A 97 3.08 20.39 -4.37
CA PRO A 97 3.58 21.44 -5.25
C PRO A 97 2.60 22.63 -5.35
N GLY A 98 3.17 23.80 -5.69
CA GLY A 98 2.50 25.09 -5.70
C GLY A 98 2.89 25.96 -4.49
N PRO A 99 2.86 27.31 -4.60
CA PRO A 99 3.31 28.21 -3.54
C PRO A 99 2.63 28.02 -2.19
N ASP A 100 1.35 27.63 -2.19
CA ASP A 100 0.52 27.39 -1.01
C ASP A 100 0.17 25.89 -0.83
N GLY A 101 0.79 25.00 -1.60
CA GLY A 101 0.49 23.57 -1.58
C GLY A 101 -0.89 23.21 -2.14
N ILE A 102 -1.44 23.99 -3.08
CA ILE A 102 -2.71 23.79 -3.80
C ILE A 102 -3.00 22.34 -4.22
N ALA A 103 -1.98 21.55 -4.55
CA ALA A 103 -2.13 20.15 -4.96
C ALA A 103 -2.79 19.25 -3.90
N HIS A 104 -2.69 19.59 -2.61
CA HIS A 104 -3.38 18.86 -1.54
C HIS A 104 -4.90 18.82 -1.77
N GLU A 105 -5.49 19.84 -2.38
CA GLU A 105 -6.92 19.89 -2.70
C GLU A 105 -7.39 18.68 -3.53
N SER A 106 -6.54 18.14 -4.40
CA SER A 106 -6.81 16.92 -5.18
C SER A 106 -6.27 15.65 -4.50
N CYS A 107 -5.11 15.74 -3.85
CA CYS A 107 -4.41 14.57 -3.31
C CYS A 107 -4.96 14.08 -1.95
N SER A 108 -5.46 15.00 -1.13
CA SER A 108 -5.88 14.76 0.26
C SER A 108 -7.29 14.23 0.40
N LYS A 109 -8.01 13.97 -0.72
CA LYS A 109 -9.21 13.11 -0.70
C LYS A 109 -8.94 11.72 -0.11
N CYS A 110 -7.66 11.29 -0.09
CA CYS A 110 -7.21 10.04 0.52
C CYS A 110 -6.46 10.24 1.86
N HIS A 111 -6.53 11.42 2.48
CA HIS A 111 -5.97 11.67 3.83
C HIS A 111 -6.99 11.25 4.90
N ALA A 112 -6.58 10.75 6.06
CA ALA A 112 -7.53 10.39 7.13
C ALA A 112 -8.04 11.62 7.92
N GLY A 113 -8.32 12.72 7.22
CA GLY A 113 -8.71 13.98 7.82
C GLY A 113 -9.38 14.96 6.86
N TYR A 114 -10.06 15.94 7.44
CA TYR A 114 -10.87 16.93 6.75
C TYR A 114 -10.15 18.27 6.56
N GLY A 115 -10.13 18.74 5.31
CA GLY A 115 -9.72 20.10 4.96
C GLY A 115 -8.22 20.31 4.78
N TRP A 116 -7.41 19.25 4.60
CA TRP A 116 -6.01 19.42 4.19
C TRP A 116 -5.91 19.76 2.71
N THR A 117 -6.12 21.03 2.37
CA THR A 117 -6.13 21.52 0.98
C THR A 117 -4.94 22.41 0.63
N ARG A 118 -4.19 22.87 1.63
CA ARG A 118 -3.05 23.79 1.53
C ARG A 118 -1.94 23.40 2.52
N SER A 119 -0.79 24.06 2.43
CA SER A 119 0.38 23.81 3.29
C SER A 119 0.12 24.10 4.78
N LYS A 120 -0.75 25.06 5.11
CA LYS A 120 -1.08 25.48 6.49
C LYS A 120 -2.18 24.64 7.15
N PHE A 121 -2.09 23.32 7.07
CA PHE A 121 -3.04 22.43 7.75
C PHE A 121 -2.68 22.27 9.23
N ASP A 122 -3.68 22.35 10.10
CA ASP A 122 -3.48 22.14 11.54
C ASP A 122 -3.56 20.64 11.88
N PHE A 123 -2.39 20.03 12.08
CA PHE A 123 -2.27 18.63 12.49
C PHE A 123 -2.58 18.39 13.98
N ASN A 124 -2.87 19.42 14.77
CA ASN A 124 -3.22 19.30 16.19
C ASN A 124 -4.73 19.39 16.45
N ASP A 125 -5.52 19.79 15.46
CA ASP A 125 -6.97 19.87 15.56
C ASP A 125 -7.61 18.49 15.43
N LYS A 126 -8.00 17.90 16.57
CA LYS A 126 -8.66 16.59 16.64
C LYS A 126 -9.99 16.55 15.89
N THR A 127 -10.68 17.70 15.74
CA THR A 127 -11.99 17.74 15.05
C THR A 127 -11.87 17.51 13.54
N ARG A 128 -10.64 17.54 13.01
CA ARG A 128 -10.34 17.25 11.61
C ARG A 128 -10.04 15.79 11.33
N VAL A 129 -10.01 14.91 12.32
CA VAL A 129 -9.85 13.46 12.08
C VAL A 129 -11.08 12.92 11.36
N ASP A 130 -10.89 12.23 10.24
CA ASP A 130 -11.99 11.58 9.53
C ASP A 130 -12.22 10.18 10.10
N CYS A 131 -13.10 10.07 11.09
CA CYS A 131 -13.47 8.78 11.68
C CYS A 131 -14.26 7.90 10.68
N LEU A 132 -15.00 8.50 9.76
CA LEU A 132 -16.00 7.80 8.96
C LEU A 132 -15.40 7.08 7.76
N VAL A 133 -14.34 7.60 7.16
CA VAL A 133 -13.68 6.96 6.01
C VAL A 133 -13.28 5.52 6.31
N CYS A 134 -12.86 5.23 7.55
CA CYS A 134 -12.50 3.90 7.99
C CYS A 134 -13.67 3.10 8.60
N HIS A 135 -14.64 3.75 9.24
CA HIS A 135 -15.61 3.07 10.10
C HIS A 135 -17.05 3.03 9.57
N ALA A 136 -17.47 3.94 8.69
CA ALA A 136 -18.84 3.98 8.20
C ALA A 136 -19.19 2.71 7.40
N GLN A 137 -20.33 2.09 7.72
CA GLN A 137 -20.83 0.89 7.03
C GLN A 137 -22.04 1.17 6.13
N LYS A 138 -22.80 2.22 6.44
CA LYS A 138 -24.00 2.64 5.71
C LYS A 138 -23.92 4.13 5.35
N GLY A 139 -25.02 4.67 4.81
CA GLY A 139 -25.13 6.09 4.45
C GLY A 139 -24.36 6.49 3.20
N ASN A 140 -23.77 5.54 2.47
CA ASN A 140 -22.96 5.78 1.28
C ASN A 140 -21.90 6.85 1.49
N TYR A 141 -21.22 6.82 2.65
CA TYR A 141 -20.18 7.78 2.99
C TYR A 141 -19.14 7.88 1.86
N ALA A 142 -18.95 9.08 1.36
CA ALA A 142 -18.02 9.39 0.30
C ALA A 142 -17.33 10.73 0.57
N ARG A 143 -16.14 10.89 0.00
CA ARG A 143 -15.39 12.14 0.03
C ARG A 143 -15.44 12.82 -1.32
N GLY A 144 -15.46 14.14 -1.30
CA GLY A 144 -15.40 14.95 -2.51
C GLY A 144 -14.14 14.64 -3.32
N ALA A 145 -14.28 14.65 -4.65
CA ALA A 145 -13.15 14.44 -5.56
C ALA A 145 -12.02 15.49 -5.38
N VAL A 146 -12.39 16.67 -4.87
CA VAL A 146 -11.52 17.79 -4.52
C VAL A 146 -11.98 18.39 -3.19
N GLY A 147 -11.08 19.09 -2.50
CA GLY A 147 -11.39 19.82 -1.26
C GLY A 147 -11.11 19.03 0.03
N ALA A 148 -10.81 17.73 -0.07
CA ALA A 148 -10.48 16.89 1.07
C ALA A 148 -11.54 16.96 2.18
N ASP A 149 -12.82 16.91 1.82
CA ASP A 149 -13.94 16.89 2.76
C ASP A 149 -15.00 15.85 2.34
N VAL A 150 -16.09 15.74 3.09
CA VAL A 150 -17.27 14.94 2.74
C VAL A 150 -17.81 15.37 1.36
N ASP A 151 -18.42 14.44 0.62
CA ASP A 151 -19.03 14.77 -0.67
C ASP A 151 -20.35 15.53 -0.48
N THR A 152 -20.27 16.85 -0.37
CA THR A 152 -21.43 17.73 -0.17
C THR A 152 -22.44 17.62 -1.32
N LYS A 153 -21.97 17.37 -2.55
CA LYS A 153 -22.87 17.19 -3.71
C LYS A 153 -23.65 15.90 -3.60
N ALA A 154 -23.02 14.83 -3.10
CA ALA A 154 -23.71 13.57 -2.85
C ALA A 154 -24.76 13.71 -1.73
N MET A 155 -24.48 14.53 -0.71
CA MET A 155 -25.43 14.86 0.36
C MET A 155 -26.60 15.70 -0.15
N GLU A 156 -26.35 16.77 -0.93
CA GLU A 156 -27.39 17.62 -1.54
C GLU A 156 -28.32 16.83 -2.46
N LYS A 157 -27.78 15.84 -3.19
CA LYS A 157 -28.56 14.93 -4.04
C LYS A 157 -29.30 13.83 -3.27
N GLY A 158 -29.12 13.73 -1.95
CA GLY A 158 -29.69 12.66 -1.12
C GLY A 158 -29.05 11.27 -1.34
N SER A 159 -28.02 11.15 -2.18
CA SER A 159 -27.32 9.89 -2.46
C SER A 159 -26.36 9.46 -1.35
N MET A 160 -26.00 10.39 -0.45
CA MET A 160 -25.20 10.16 0.76
C MET A 160 -25.94 10.75 1.97
N ASN A 161 -25.98 9.98 3.07
CA ASN A 161 -26.55 10.41 4.35
C ASN A 161 -25.46 10.37 5.42
N LEU A 162 -24.99 11.55 5.84
CA LEU A 162 -23.89 11.69 6.79
C LEU A 162 -24.27 11.24 8.22
N GLU A 163 -25.52 11.44 8.64
CA GLU A 163 -26.00 10.98 9.94
C GLU A 163 -26.06 9.45 9.99
N LEU A 164 -26.64 8.82 8.96
CA LEU A 164 -26.67 7.36 8.86
C LEU A 164 -25.25 6.77 8.78
N ALA A 165 -24.33 7.44 8.08
CA ALA A 165 -22.93 7.04 8.07
C ALA A 165 -22.32 7.05 9.48
N ALA A 166 -22.53 8.13 10.23
CA ALA A 166 -22.03 8.30 11.59
C ALA A 166 -22.65 7.29 12.59
N GLN A 167 -23.93 6.98 12.45
CA GLN A 167 -24.62 5.98 13.27
C GLN A 167 -24.21 4.54 12.93
N SER A 168 -23.71 4.30 11.73
CA SER A 168 -23.37 2.96 11.23
C SER A 168 -21.93 2.51 11.52
N VAL A 169 -21.16 3.27 12.30
CA VAL A 169 -19.74 3.00 12.53
C VAL A 169 -19.51 1.60 13.11
N ALA A 170 -18.56 0.88 12.52
CA ALA A 170 -18.17 -0.46 12.97
C ALA A 170 -16.71 -0.75 12.62
N LYS A 171 -16.28 -2.01 12.78
CA LYS A 171 -14.98 -2.46 12.29
C LYS A 171 -14.88 -2.24 10.77
N PRO A 172 -13.72 -1.78 10.25
CA PRO A 172 -13.56 -1.52 8.82
C PRO A 172 -13.81 -2.75 7.94
N SER A 173 -14.39 -2.52 6.78
CA SER A 173 -14.50 -3.49 5.67
C SER A 173 -13.39 -3.28 4.64
N LEU A 174 -13.29 -4.17 3.64
CA LEU A 174 -12.39 -3.98 2.49
C LEU A 174 -12.64 -2.65 1.78
N LYS A 175 -13.91 -2.25 1.63
CA LYS A 175 -14.32 -0.99 1.00
C LYS A 175 -13.77 0.23 1.73
N ASN A 176 -13.77 0.21 3.07
CA ASN A 176 -13.28 1.33 3.88
C ASN A 176 -11.78 1.59 3.64
N CYS A 177 -10.96 0.54 3.55
CA CYS A 177 -9.55 0.69 3.18
C CYS A 177 -9.40 1.02 1.67
N GLY A 178 -10.25 0.40 0.85
CA GLY A 178 -10.26 0.45 -0.60
C GLY A 178 -10.43 1.85 -1.18
N VAL A 179 -11.26 2.69 -0.55
CA VAL A 179 -11.51 4.09 -0.99
C VAL A 179 -10.23 4.89 -1.26
N CYS A 180 -9.13 4.55 -0.56
CA CYS A 180 -7.81 5.13 -0.76
C CYS A 180 -6.82 4.16 -1.41
N HIS A 181 -6.81 2.89 -0.98
CA HIS A 181 -5.77 1.94 -1.35
C HIS A 181 -5.96 1.33 -2.74
N PHE A 182 -7.20 1.22 -3.23
CA PHE A 182 -7.51 0.74 -4.58
C PHE A 182 -7.30 1.86 -5.62
N TYR A 183 -7.57 3.10 -5.24
CA TYR A 183 -7.58 4.27 -6.15
C TYR A 183 -6.28 5.10 -6.14
N GLY A 184 -5.19 4.55 -5.59
CA GLY A 184 -3.91 5.23 -5.51
C GLY A 184 -3.32 5.53 -6.89
N GLY A 185 -2.71 6.70 -7.07
CA GLY A 185 -2.07 7.08 -8.35
C GLY A 185 -3.03 7.70 -9.38
N GLY A 186 -4.23 8.09 -8.94
CA GLY A 186 -5.17 8.87 -9.75
C GLY A 186 -6.33 8.06 -10.35
N GLY A 187 -6.47 6.78 -10.01
CA GLY A 187 -7.54 5.90 -10.47
C GLY A 187 -7.45 4.51 -9.86
N ASP A 188 -8.49 3.71 -10.07
CA ASP A 188 -8.56 2.31 -9.61
C ASP A 188 -7.48 1.45 -10.26
N ALA A 189 -6.93 0.50 -9.50
CA ALA A 189 -5.87 -0.42 -9.90
C ALA A 189 -4.59 0.23 -10.47
N VAL A 190 -4.41 1.55 -10.37
CA VAL A 190 -3.28 2.24 -11.03
C VAL A 190 -1.96 1.92 -10.34
N LYS A 191 -1.90 2.10 -9.01
CA LYS A 191 -0.62 2.16 -8.29
C LYS A 191 -0.24 0.86 -7.59
N VAL A 192 -1.11 0.35 -6.71
CA VAL A 192 -0.74 -0.71 -5.76
C VAL A 192 -0.90 -2.09 -6.41
N PRO A 193 0.14 -2.94 -6.40
CA PRO A 193 0.06 -4.28 -7.00
C PRO A 193 -1.00 -5.15 -6.31
N GLY A 194 -1.95 -5.66 -7.08
CA GLY A 194 -2.99 -6.58 -6.61
C GLY A 194 -3.96 -5.98 -5.58
N LEU A 195 -4.13 -4.65 -5.55
CA LEU A 195 -5.18 -4.00 -4.78
C LEU A 195 -6.03 -3.12 -5.70
N ASP A 196 -7.29 -3.49 -5.86
CA ASP A 196 -8.27 -2.81 -6.70
C ASP A 196 -9.72 -3.08 -6.23
N SER A 197 -10.69 -2.33 -6.75
CA SER A 197 -12.08 -2.39 -6.27
C SER A 197 -12.78 -3.73 -6.44
N THR A 198 -12.33 -4.59 -7.36
CA THR A 198 -12.92 -5.93 -7.54
C THR A 198 -12.71 -6.82 -6.31
N LEU A 199 -11.76 -6.49 -5.43
CA LEU A 199 -11.51 -7.22 -4.19
C LEU A 199 -12.67 -7.15 -3.19
N GLU A 200 -13.54 -6.13 -3.28
CA GLU A 200 -14.78 -6.08 -2.48
C GLU A 200 -15.68 -7.30 -2.75
N GLY A 201 -15.58 -7.85 -3.96
CA GLY A 201 -16.28 -9.04 -4.41
C GLY A 201 -15.36 -10.19 -4.80
N ALA A 202 -14.13 -10.25 -4.28
CA ALA A 202 -13.09 -11.20 -4.71
C ALA A 202 -13.61 -12.64 -4.84
N SER A 203 -13.25 -13.33 -5.93
CA SER A 203 -13.33 -14.79 -5.99
C SER A 203 -12.13 -15.42 -5.29
N LYS A 204 -12.24 -16.70 -4.91
CA LYS A 204 -11.13 -17.45 -4.33
C LYS A 204 -9.94 -17.53 -5.28
N GLU A 205 -10.21 -17.56 -6.59
CA GLU A 205 -9.19 -17.52 -7.61
C GLU A 205 -8.40 -16.23 -7.49
N GLN A 206 -9.06 -15.07 -7.38
CA GLN A 206 -8.38 -13.77 -7.24
C GLN A 206 -7.55 -13.67 -5.96
N ASP A 207 -8.14 -13.88 -4.79
CA ASP A 207 -7.43 -13.87 -3.51
C ASP A 207 -8.07 -14.84 -2.51
N VAL A 208 -7.34 -15.89 -2.12
CA VAL A 208 -7.84 -16.93 -1.20
C VAL A 208 -8.12 -16.42 0.21
N HIS A 209 -7.50 -15.32 0.63
CA HIS A 209 -7.64 -14.77 1.97
C HIS A 209 -8.85 -13.83 2.06
N MET A 210 -8.98 -12.92 1.10
CA MET A 210 -10.05 -11.91 1.10
C MET A 210 -11.38 -12.45 0.55
N ALA A 211 -11.35 -13.43 -0.36
CA ALA A 211 -12.57 -14.04 -0.86
C ALA A 211 -13.41 -14.61 0.28
N THR A 212 -14.72 -14.40 0.21
CA THR A 212 -15.64 -14.80 1.28
C THR A 212 -15.66 -16.32 1.47
N LYS A 213 -16.07 -16.77 2.66
CA LYS A 213 -16.26 -18.21 2.92
C LYS A 213 -17.27 -18.86 1.96
N ALA A 214 -18.32 -18.12 1.57
CA ALA A 214 -19.29 -18.57 0.58
C ALA A 214 -18.67 -18.79 -0.81
N LYS A 215 -17.61 -18.04 -1.14
CA LYS A 215 -16.81 -18.23 -2.36
C LYS A 215 -15.61 -19.18 -2.15
N GLY A 216 -15.53 -19.84 -0.99
CA GLY A 216 -14.46 -20.81 -0.68
C GLY A 216 -13.12 -20.20 -0.24
N GLY A 217 -13.06 -18.90 0.03
CA GLY A 217 -11.92 -18.23 0.63
C GLY A 217 -12.00 -18.15 2.16
N ALA A 218 -11.08 -17.40 2.79
CA ALA A 218 -11.04 -17.26 4.24
C ALA A 218 -11.95 -16.15 4.78
N GLY A 219 -12.37 -15.20 3.94
CA GLY A 219 -13.21 -14.06 4.29
C GLY A 219 -12.53 -13.07 5.24
N LEU A 220 -11.21 -12.90 5.10
CA LEU A 220 -10.42 -11.97 5.92
C LEU A 220 -10.62 -10.53 5.46
N MET A 221 -10.68 -9.62 6.43
CA MET A 221 -10.60 -8.18 6.23
C MET A 221 -9.14 -7.71 6.33
N CYS A 222 -8.85 -6.50 5.86
CA CYS A 222 -7.51 -5.93 5.86
C CYS A 222 -6.83 -6.04 7.23
N GLN A 223 -7.53 -5.65 8.30
CA GLN A 223 -7.04 -5.63 9.68
C GLN A 223 -6.81 -7.03 10.29
N ASP A 224 -7.30 -8.10 9.66
CA ASP A 224 -7.01 -9.46 10.11
C ASP A 224 -5.55 -9.83 9.88
N CYS A 225 -4.91 -9.25 8.84
CA CYS A 225 -3.47 -9.35 8.60
C CYS A 225 -2.73 -8.09 9.06
N HIS A 226 -3.24 -6.92 8.69
CA HIS A 226 -2.73 -5.62 9.09
C HIS A 226 -3.16 -5.29 10.53
N LYS A 227 -2.63 -6.05 11.49
CA LYS A 227 -2.98 -5.91 12.90
C LYS A 227 -2.82 -4.46 13.35
N THR A 228 -3.88 -3.94 13.97
CA THR A 228 -3.95 -2.55 14.41
C THR A 228 -3.94 -2.50 15.92
N LYS A 229 -3.06 -1.69 16.50
CA LYS A 229 -3.01 -1.40 17.93
C LYS A 229 -2.93 0.11 18.11
N ASP A 230 -3.78 0.68 18.97
CA ASP A 230 -3.84 2.13 19.20
C ASP A 230 -3.85 2.91 17.87
N HIS A 231 -4.71 2.48 16.93
CA HIS A 231 -4.82 3.00 15.55
C HIS A 231 -3.55 2.95 14.68
N ALA A 232 -2.40 2.46 15.18
CA ALA A 232 -1.23 2.16 14.37
C ALA A 232 -1.44 0.85 13.62
N ILE A 233 -1.58 0.96 12.28
CA ILE A 233 -1.87 -0.16 11.38
C ILE A 233 -0.56 -0.76 10.88
N ALA A 234 -0.33 -2.05 11.15
CA ALA A 234 0.83 -2.76 10.62
C ALA A 234 0.84 -2.77 9.08
N GLY A 235 2.01 -2.79 8.45
CA GLY A 235 2.15 -2.89 6.99
C GLY A 235 3.38 -2.17 6.47
N ARG A 236 4.16 -2.86 5.63
CA ARG A 236 5.40 -2.34 5.05
C ARG A 236 5.28 -2.22 3.53
N SER A 237 5.13 -1.00 3.03
CA SER A 237 5.06 -0.71 1.59
C SER A 237 6.44 -0.38 1.01
N SER A 238 6.76 -0.90 -0.18
CA SER A 238 7.96 -0.46 -0.92
C SER A 238 7.85 0.98 -1.46
N GLN A 239 6.65 1.58 -1.39
CA GLN A 239 6.43 2.95 -1.83
C GLN A 239 6.64 3.99 -0.72
N MET A 240 6.61 3.58 0.55
CA MET A 240 6.81 4.48 1.68
C MET A 240 8.19 4.26 2.28
N ALA A 241 8.73 5.25 2.98
CA ALA A 241 10.03 5.12 3.65
C ALA A 241 9.91 4.46 5.04
N HIS A 242 8.71 4.46 5.62
CA HIS A 242 8.42 4.03 6.98
C HIS A 242 7.37 2.92 7.00
N TYR A 243 7.27 2.24 8.13
CA TYR A 243 6.18 1.32 8.47
C TYR A 243 6.00 1.23 10.00
N GLU A 244 4.81 0.89 10.47
CA GLU A 244 4.51 0.70 11.91
C GLU A 244 4.98 -0.68 12.39
N ALA A 245 4.54 -1.73 11.72
CA ALA A 245 4.95 -3.11 11.93
C ALA A 245 4.95 -3.90 10.62
N LYS A 246 5.54 -5.10 10.62
CA LYS A 246 5.55 -6.00 9.46
C LYS A 246 4.32 -6.90 9.48
N VAL A 247 3.92 -7.35 8.29
CA VAL A 247 2.93 -8.40 8.08
C VAL A 247 3.65 -9.49 7.30
N GLU A 248 3.69 -10.70 7.82
CA GLU A 248 4.43 -11.81 7.22
C GLU A 248 3.54 -13.06 7.13
N CYS A 249 3.73 -13.89 6.10
CA CYS A 249 2.93 -15.12 5.94
C CYS A 249 3.06 -16.05 7.15
N THR A 250 4.21 -16.02 7.81
CA THR A 250 4.52 -16.81 9.00
C THR A 250 3.75 -16.36 10.25
N ASP A 251 3.05 -15.24 10.22
CA ASP A 251 2.18 -14.84 11.33
C ASP A 251 1.02 -15.84 11.52
N CYS A 252 0.62 -16.53 10.43
CA CYS A 252 -0.44 -17.55 10.44
C CYS A 252 0.05 -18.95 10.02
N HIS A 253 1.06 -19.02 9.14
CA HIS A 253 1.54 -20.26 8.54
C HIS A 253 2.77 -20.83 9.26
N THR A 254 2.61 -21.17 10.54
CA THR A 254 3.67 -21.73 11.42
C THR A 254 3.20 -22.96 12.17
N GLY A 255 4.15 -23.69 12.78
CA GLY A 255 3.86 -24.89 13.58
C GLY A 255 3.07 -25.93 12.78
N ALA A 256 1.92 -26.36 13.32
CA ALA A 256 1.02 -27.30 12.65
C ALA A 256 0.40 -26.76 11.34
N LYS A 257 0.39 -25.42 11.16
CA LYS A 257 -0.07 -24.72 9.94
C LYS A 257 1.07 -24.32 9.01
N ALA A 258 2.30 -24.80 9.27
CA ALA A 258 3.42 -24.58 8.37
C ALA A 258 3.08 -25.05 6.95
N PRO A 259 3.58 -24.37 5.90
CA PRO A 259 3.27 -24.75 4.53
C PRO A 259 3.87 -26.12 4.17
N HIS A 260 3.40 -26.69 3.06
CA HIS A 260 3.94 -27.90 2.42
C HIS A 260 3.95 -29.20 3.22
N GLN A 261 3.40 -29.25 4.45
CA GLN A 261 3.41 -30.46 5.29
C GLN A 261 2.79 -31.69 4.62
N LYS A 262 1.77 -31.47 3.76
CA LYS A 262 1.08 -32.52 3.00
C LYS A 262 1.64 -32.73 1.59
N SER A 263 2.72 -32.03 1.21
CA SER A 263 3.31 -32.13 -0.12
C SER A 263 4.31 -33.28 -0.19
N LYS A 264 4.25 -34.07 -1.28
CA LYS A 264 5.28 -35.10 -1.57
C LYS A 264 6.68 -34.49 -1.72
N ASN A 265 6.78 -33.22 -2.11
CA ASN A 265 8.04 -32.50 -2.33
C ASN A 265 8.44 -31.59 -1.16
N LYS A 266 7.88 -31.82 0.05
CA LYS A 266 8.09 -30.98 1.24
C LYS A 266 9.56 -30.59 1.46
N ALA A 267 10.47 -31.56 1.45
CA ALA A 267 11.89 -31.30 1.73
C ALA A 267 12.55 -30.32 0.73
N ILE A 268 12.13 -30.37 -0.54
CA ILE A 268 12.64 -29.48 -1.60
C ILE A 268 11.99 -28.10 -1.46
N LEU A 269 10.67 -28.04 -1.27
CA LEU A 269 9.95 -26.77 -1.11
C LEU A 269 10.40 -26.01 0.14
N ASP A 270 10.64 -26.71 1.26
CA ASP A 270 11.16 -26.11 2.48
C ASP A 270 12.56 -25.51 2.27
N LYS A 271 13.42 -26.17 1.50
CA LYS A 271 14.73 -25.60 1.11
C LYS A 271 14.57 -24.33 0.28
N HIS A 272 13.58 -24.26 -0.62
CA HIS A 272 13.30 -23.04 -1.38
C HIS A 272 12.93 -21.88 -0.47
N THR A 273 12.19 -22.11 0.63
CA THR A 273 11.78 -21.03 1.54
C THR A 273 12.96 -20.29 2.20
N ALA A 274 14.17 -20.84 2.14
CA ALA A 274 15.40 -20.16 2.58
C ALA A 274 15.84 -19.03 1.63
N SER A 275 15.47 -19.10 0.34
CA SER A 275 15.91 -18.15 -0.69
C SER A 275 14.78 -17.56 -1.54
N VAL A 276 13.57 -18.13 -1.45
CA VAL A 276 12.38 -17.71 -2.20
C VAL A 276 11.27 -17.37 -1.20
N ALA A 277 10.68 -16.18 -1.35
CA ALA A 277 9.56 -15.76 -0.51
C ALA A 277 8.28 -16.54 -0.84
N CYS A 278 7.39 -16.71 0.14
CA CYS A 278 6.10 -17.38 -0.07
C CYS A 278 5.30 -16.71 -1.20
N GLN A 279 5.31 -15.37 -1.23
CA GLN A 279 4.66 -14.55 -2.23
C GLN A 279 5.10 -14.90 -3.66
N THR A 280 6.39 -15.22 -3.86
CA THR A 280 6.93 -15.53 -5.20
C THR A 280 6.24 -16.73 -5.83
N CYS A 281 5.99 -17.79 -5.05
CA CYS A 281 5.31 -18.98 -5.53
C CYS A 281 3.78 -18.85 -5.50
N HIS A 282 3.24 -18.14 -4.51
CA HIS A 282 1.80 -18.12 -4.26
C HIS A 282 1.06 -16.93 -4.87
N ILE A 283 1.76 -15.98 -5.50
CA ILE A 283 1.19 -14.88 -6.29
C ILE A 283 1.74 -15.01 -7.72
N PRO A 284 1.23 -15.97 -8.52
CA PRO A 284 1.76 -16.26 -9.86
C PRO A 284 1.54 -15.12 -10.85
N THR A 285 0.46 -14.36 -10.68
CA THR A 285 0.16 -13.12 -11.41
C THR A 285 -0.46 -12.13 -10.43
N ILE A 286 -0.30 -10.84 -10.72
CA ILE A 286 -1.05 -9.76 -10.07
C ILE A 286 -2.00 -9.11 -11.07
N SER A 287 -2.87 -8.21 -10.58
CA SER A 287 -3.84 -7.49 -11.39
C SER A 287 -4.78 -8.47 -12.09
N ARG A 288 -5.34 -9.38 -11.29
CA ARG A 288 -6.18 -10.50 -11.74
C ARG A 288 -7.63 -10.08 -11.88
N GLY A 289 -8.05 -9.09 -11.09
CA GLY A 289 -9.38 -8.49 -11.17
C GLY A 289 -9.53 -7.46 -12.29
N GLN A 290 -8.49 -6.65 -12.54
CA GLN A 290 -8.48 -5.65 -13.61
C GLN A 290 -7.06 -5.17 -13.95
N ALA A 291 -6.93 -4.42 -15.05
CA ALA A 291 -5.64 -3.92 -15.54
C ALA A 291 -5.00 -2.86 -14.63
N THR A 292 -3.68 -2.92 -14.50
CA THR A 292 -2.84 -1.98 -13.75
C THR A 292 -1.87 -1.22 -14.64
N LYS A 293 -1.57 0.03 -14.30
CA LYS A 293 -0.64 0.87 -15.07
C LYS A 293 0.80 0.46 -14.78
N THR A 294 1.55 0.08 -15.81
CA THR A 294 2.96 -0.35 -15.72
C THR A 294 3.94 0.72 -16.23
N MET A 295 3.44 1.73 -16.95
CA MET A 295 4.25 2.85 -17.42
C MET A 295 3.49 4.17 -17.38
N TRP A 296 4.19 5.27 -17.07
CA TRP A 296 3.67 6.63 -17.25
C TRP A 296 4.77 7.58 -17.77
N ASN A 297 4.61 8.04 -19.02
CA ASN A 297 5.49 8.99 -19.68
C ASN A 297 4.95 10.42 -19.57
N TRP A 298 5.41 11.17 -18.57
CA TRP A 298 5.05 12.59 -18.42
C TRP A 298 5.56 13.46 -19.57
N SER A 299 6.65 13.07 -20.24
CA SER A 299 7.21 13.86 -21.35
C SER A 299 6.26 14.07 -22.55
N ASP A 300 5.12 13.36 -22.58
CA ASP A 300 4.10 13.47 -23.61
C ASP A 300 2.95 14.44 -23.25
N VAL A 301 2.95 15.04 -22.05
CA VAL A 301 1.93 16.04 -21.67
C VAL A 301 1.90 17.20 -22.68
N GLY A 302 0.68 17.61 -23.05
CA GLY A 302 0.44 18.72 -23.97
C GLY A 302 0.58 18.36 -25.45
N LYS A 303 1.18 17.21 -25.80
CA LYS A 303 1.31 16.77 -27.19
C LYS A 303 -0.05 16.36 -27.77
N ASN A 304 -0.14 16.36 -29.09
CA ASN A 304 -1.30 15.84 -29.83
C ASN A 304 -1.02 14.39 -30.23
N ILE A 305 -1.26 13.46 -29.29
CA ILE A 305 -1.16 12.02 -29.51
C ILE A 305 -2.58 11.45 -29.54
N LYS A 306 -2.86 10.56 -30.49
CA LYS A 306 -4.14 9.83 -30.53
C LYS A 306 -4.17 8.83 -29.38
N ALA A 307 -5.17 8.93 -28.51
CA ALA A 307 -5.38 7.92 -27.47
C ALA A 307 -5.84 6.60 -28.10
N GLU A 308 -5.22 5.52 -27.65
CA GLU A 308 -5.67 4.15 -27.90
C GLU A 308 -6.13 3.54 -26.57
N GLU A 309 -6.52 2.27 -26.59
CA GLU A 309 -6.94 1.54 -25.40
C GLU A 309 -6.12 0.25 -25.25
N GLU A 310 -5.75 -0.05 -24.01
CA GLU A 310 -5.17 -1.33 -23.59
C GLU A 310 -5.98 -1.84 -22.40
N PHE A 311 -6.63 -3.01 -22.55
CA PHE A 311 -7.48 -3.61 -21.50
C PHE A 311 -8.57 -2.64 -20.99
N ASP A 312 -9.27 -1.96 -21.91
CA ASP A 312 -10.30 -0.96 -21.62
C ASP A 312 -9.81 0.24 -20.81
N LYS A 313 -8.50 0.55 -20.88
CA LYS A 313 -7.89 1.72 -20.27
C LYS A 313 -7.23 2.59 -21.35
N GLU A 314 -7.46 3.90 -21.28
CA GLU A 314 -6.81 4.88 -22.15
C GLU A 314 -5.28 4.77 -22.07
N THR A 315 -4.58 4.85 -23.21
CA THR A 315 -3.11 4.84 -23.28
C THR A 315 -2.51 6.25 -23.31
N PHE A 316 -3.33 7.29 -23.42
CA PHE A 316 -2.87 8.67 -23.41
C PHE A 316 -3.94 9.60 -22.87
N ALA A 317 -3.53 10.52 -22.00
CA ALA A 317 -4.34 11.64 -21.59
C ALA A 317 -3.53 12.92 -21.72
N LYS A 318 -4.01 13.92 -22.47
CA LYS A 318 -3.24 15.15 -22.78
C LYS A 318 -2.66 15.86 -21.54
N HIS A 319 -3.36 15.77 -20.41
CA HIS A 319 -2.97 16.36 -19.13
C HIS A 319 -2.00 15.52 -18.29
N LYS A 320 -1.74 14.27 -18.66
CA LYS A 320 -0.90 13.33 -17.91
C LYS A 320 0.20 12.67 -18.76
N GLY A 321 0.03 12.58 -20.07
CA GLY A 321 0.97 11.91 -20.99
C GLY A 321 0.53 10.49 -21.30
N THR A 322 1.49 9.65 -21.68
CA THR A 322 1.25 8.29 -22.20
C THR A 322 1.35 7.23 -21.11
N PHE A 323 0.59 6.15 -21.24
CA PHE A 323 0.51 5.04 -20.30
C PHE A 323 0.73 3.70 -20.99
N LYS A 324 1.14 2.69 -20.21
CA LYS A 324 0.99 1.28 -20.57
C LYS A 324 0.27 0.56 -19.45
N TRP A 325 -0.54 -0.42 -19.83
CA TRP A 325 -1.34 -1.22 -18.92
C TRP A 325 -0.99 -2.71 -19.04
N ASN A 326 -1.33 -3.47 -18.00
CA ASN A 326 -1.21 -4.91 -18.02
C ASN A 326 -2.25 -5.54 -17.10
N MET A 327 -2.75 -6.71 -17.46
CA MET A 327 -3.70 -7.52 -16.69
C MET A 327 -3.18 -8.95 -16.61
N ASN A 328 -3.41 -9.63 -15.48
CA ASN A 328 -2.75 -10.90 -15.16
C ASN A 328 -1.22 -10.80 -15.28
N TYR A 329 -0.68 -9.68 -14.80
CA TYR A 329 0.72 -9.32 -14.94
C TYR A 329 1.61 -10.31 -14.16
N VAL A 330 2.51 -10.97 -14.88
CA VAL A 330 3.56 -11.80 -14.29
C VAL A 330 4.56 -10.91 -13.56
N PRO A 331 4.77 -11.08 -12.24
CA PRO A 331 5.68 -10.23 -11.48
C PRO A 331 7.12 -10.33 -11.98
N THR A 332 7.87 -9.24 -11.84
CA THR A 332 9.33 -9.27 -11.88
C THR A 332 9.86 -9.75 -10.53
N TYR A 333 10.89 -10.58 -10.53
CA TYR A 333 11.47 -11.15 -9.31
C TYR A 333 12.80 -10.48 -8.96
N ALA A 334 12.99 -10.10 -7.69
CA ALA A 334 14.22 -9.47 -7.23
C ALA A 334 14.55 -9.87 -5.79
N TRP A 335 15.84 -9.80 -5.44
CA TRP A 335 16.32 -10.03 -4.08
C TRP A 335 15.88 -8.91 -3.13
N TYR A 336 15.42 -9.28 -1.94
CA TYR A 336 15.01 -8.37 -0.88
C TYR A 336 15.43 -8.88 0.49
N ASN A 337 16.18 -8.06 1.22
CA ASN A 337 16.72 -8.35 2.55
C ASN A 337 15.95 -7.66 3.71
N GLY A 338 14.83 -7.01 3.39
CA GLY A 338 14.04 -6.24 4.35
C GLY A 338 14.23 -4.72 4.25
N GLN A 339 15.16 -4.24 3.41
CA GLN A 339 15.43 -2.82 3.17
C GLN A 339 15.18 -2.41 1.72
N ILE A 340 14.92 -1.13 1.49
CA ILE A 340 14.77 -0.53 0.16
C ILE A 340 15.84 0.52 -0.08
N GLU A 341 16.33 0.58 -1.31
CA GLU A 341 17.01 1.75 -1.86
C GLU A 341 15.95 2.66 -2.47
N ARG A 342 16.05 3.95 -2.19
CA ARG A 342 15.03 4.91 -2.60
C ARG A 342 15.64 6.24 -3.00
N TYR A 343 15.15 6.81 -4.10
CA TYR A 343 15.36 8.23 -4.38
C TYR A 343 14.62 9.08 -3.34
N MET A 344 15.37 9.91 -2.65
CA MET A 344 14.87 10.93 -1.73
C MET A 344 14.83 12.28 -2.43
N LEU A 345 13.90 13.15 -2.03
CA LEU A 345 13.75 14.46 -2.63
C LEU A 345 15.06 15.26 -2.49
N GLY A 346 15.64 15.65 -3.62
CA GLY A 346 16.89 16.41 -3.69
C GLY A 346 18.13 15.58 -4.00
N ASP A 347 18.01 14.25 -4.03
CA ASP A 347 19.12 13.36 -4.40
C ASP A 347 19.66 13.69 -5.80
N LYS A 348 21.00 13.72 -5.90
CA LYS A 348 21.67 14.02 -7.17
C LYS A 348 21.69 12.79 -8.08
N ILE A 349 21.16 12.98 -9.28
CA ILE A 349 21.22 12.03 -10.38
C ILE A 349 22.57 12.19 -11.08
N LYS A 350 23.42 11.18 -10.94
CA LYS A 350 24.80 11.19 -11.49
C LYS A 350 24.84 11.04 -13.01
N ASP A 351 23.93 10.24 -13.55
CA ASP A 351 23.88 9.89 -14.97
C ASP A 351 22.42 9.91 -15.44
N ALA A 352 22.08 10.93 -16.25
CA ALA A 352 20.73 11.15 -16.75
C ALA A 352 20.33 10.18 -17.89
N SER A 353 21.30 9.43 -18.46
CA SER A 353 21.03 8.43 -19.49
C SER A 353 20.48 7.12 -18.91
N LYS A 354 20.73 6.88 -17.62
CA LYS A 354 20.27 5.69 -16.91
C LYS A 354 18.95 5.95 -16.17
N PRO A 355 18.06 4.95 -16.06
CA PRO A 355 16.85 5.11 -15.26
C PRO A 355 17.14 5.40 -13.79
N VAL A 356 16.45 6.38 -13.23
CA VAL A 356 16.50 6.71 -11.80
C VAL A 356 15.65 5.71 -11.01
N ASN A 357 16.26 5.03 -10.05
CA ASN A 357 15.56 4.13 -9.14
C ASN A 357 14.78 4.93 -8.11
N ILE A 358 13.47 5.05 -8.29
CA ILE A 358 12.60 5.69 -7.30
C ILE A 358 12.45 4.79 -6.08
N THR A 359 12.20 3.50 -6.28
CA THR A 359 12.24 2.49 -5.22
C THR A 359 12.76 1.18 -5.78
N LYS A 360 13.71 0.57 -5.09
CA LYS A 360 14.35 -0.70 -5.47
C LYS A 360 14.56 -1.54 -4.20
N PRO A 361 14.22 -2.85 -4.21
CA PRO A 361 14.55 -3.71 -3.08
C PRO A 361 16.08 -3.84 -2.93
N ALA A 362 16.57 -3.79 -1.70
CA ALA A 362 17.97 -4.03 -1.40
C ALA A 362 18.23 -5.52 -1.15
N GLY A 363 19.41 -5.99 -1.54
CA GLY A 363 19.83 -7.37 -1.39
C GLY A 363 20.30 -7.96 -2.71
N ASP A 364 21.01 -9.07 -2.62
CA ASP A 364 21.54 -9.83 -3.75
C ASP A 364 21.72 -11.31 -3.36
N ILE A 365 22.22 -12.10 -4.30
CA ILE A 365 22.49 -13.54 -4.11
C ILE A 365 23.54 -13.84 -3.01
N ASN A 366 24.34 -12.86 -2.58
CA ASN A 366 25.36 -13.01 -1.54
C ASN A 366 24.85 -12.57 -0.14
N ASP A 367 23.77 -11.78 -0.06
CA ASP A 367 23.13 -11.39 1.21
C ASP A 367 22.29 -12.50 1.85
N LYS A 368 22.81 -13.16 2.90
CA LYS A 368 22.20 -14.35 3.53
C LYS A 368 20.78 -14.13 4.08
N LYS A 369 20.36 -12.87 4.26
CA LYS A 369 19.00 -12.51 4.71
C LYS A 369 18.05 -12.25 3.54
N ALA A 370 18.57 -12.08 2.34
CA ALA A 370 17.77 -11.81 1.16
C ALA A 370 17.03 -13.06 0.67
N LYS A 371 15.78 -12.85 0.25
CA LYS A 371 14.99 -13.81 -0.53
C LYS A 371 14.51 -13.17 -1.81
N ILE A 372 14.12 -13.98 -2.78
CA ILE A 372 13.52 -13.54 -4.04
C ILE A 372 12.03 -13.25 -3.79
N TYR A 373 11.59 -12.01 -4.04
CA TYR A 373 10.21 -11.53 -3.90
C TYR A 373 9.61 -11.09 -5.25
N PRO A 374 8.28 -11.12 -5.41
CA PRO A 374 7.58 -10.64 -6.60
C PRO A 374 7.30 -9.14 -6.54
N TYR A 375 7.45 -8.46 -7.67
CA TYR A 375 7.22 -7.03 -7.83
C TYR A 375 6.44 -6.72 -9.09
N LYS A 376 5.55 -5.72 -9.01
CA LYS A 376 5.18 -4.95 -10.19
C LYS A 376 6.34 -4.04 -10.56
N PHE A 377 6.95 -4.26 -11.72
CA PHE A 377 7.92 -3.34 -12.26
C PHE A 377 7.21 -2.20 -12.98
N TYR A 378 7.54 -0.97 -12.61
CA TYR A 378 6.88 0.23 -13.12
C TYR A 378 7.92 1.20 -13.64
N THR A 379 7.68 1.76 -14.82
CA THR A 379 8.58 2.72 -15.48
C THR A 379 7.89 4.05 -15.73
N GLY A 380 8.67 5.10 -15.95
CA GLY A 380 8.11 6.37 -16.35
C GLY A 380 9.15 7.37 -16.79
N THR A 381 8.71 8.60 -17.03
CA THR A 381 9.60 9.75 -17.21
C THR A 381 9.19 10.88 -16.29
N GLN A 382 10.16 11.63 -15.81
CA GLN A 382 9.93 12.81 -14.97
C GLN A 382 10.94 13.90 -15.32
N PRO A 383 10.59 15.19 -15.13
CA PRO A 383 11.51 16.28 -15.34
C PRO A 383 12.60 16.25 -14.27
N MET A 384 13.85 16.36 -14.70
CA MET A 384 15.03 16.60 -13.86
C MET A 384 15.57 17.99 -14.16
N ASP A 385 15.96 18.74 -13.12
CA ASP A 385 16.66 20.00 -13.30
C ASP A 385 18.02 19.78 -13.99
N SER A 386 18.28 20.50 -15.07
CA SER A 386 19.49 20.30 -15.88
C SER A 386 20.76 20.84 -15.22
N LYS A 387 20.65 21.80 -14.29
CA LYS A 387 21.77 22.36 -13.53
C LYS A 387 21.96 21.63 -12.20
N PHE A 388 20.89 21.51 -11.41
CA PHE A 388 20.93 20.93 -10.07
C PHE A 388 20.91 19.41 -10.08
N LYS A 389 20.54 18.75 -11.19
CA LYS A 389 20.58 17.28 -11.34
C LYS A 389 19.75 16.52 -10.32
N TYR A 390 18.58 17.01 -9.94
CA TYR A 390 17.58 16.24 -9.18
C TYR A 390 16.25 16.26 -9.92
N LEU A 391 15.36 15.32 -9.62
CA LEU A 391 13.98 15.36 -10.09
C LEU A 391 13.30 16.64 -9.60
N ASN A 392 12.68 17.35 -10.54
CA ASN A 392 11.92 18.56 -10.24
C ASN A 392 10.60 18.22 -9.55
N THR A 393 10.22 19.08 -8.62
CA THR A 393 8.84 19.22 -8.16
C THR A 393 8.09 20.13 -9.14
N PHE A 394 6.88 19.76 -9.56
CA PHE A 394 6.07 20.57 -10.47
C PHE A 394 4.61 20.58 -10.02
N GLN A 395 3.89 21.68 -10.22
CA GLN A 395 2.47 21.76 -9.87
C GLN A 395 1.63 21.08 -10.96
N GLN A 396 1.02 19.94 -10.63
CA GLN A 396 0.14 19.24 -11.56
C GLN A 396 -1.26 19.85 -11.55
N TYR A 397 -1.86 19.89 -10.36
CA TYR A 397 -3.23 20.34 -10.15
C TYR A 397 -3.39 21.84 -10.42
N LYS A 398 -4.43 22.21 -11.19
CA LYS A 398 -4.73 23.59 -11.62
C LYS A 398 -3.63 24.30 -12.42
N GLU A 399 -2.55 23.60 -12.79
CA GLU A 399 -1.48 24.16 -13.62
C GLU A 399 -1.19 23.24 -14.80
N LEU A 400 -0.29 22.26 -14.67
CA LEU A 400 0.07 21.38 -15.78
C LEU A 400 -1.14 20.62 -16.35
N TRP A 401 -2.10 20.24 -15.50
CA TRP A 401 -3.30 19.51 -15.93
C TRP A 401 -4.29 20.34 -16.75
N VAL A 402 -4.18 21.66 -16.73
CA VAL A 402 -5.10 22.59 -17.41
C VAL A 402 -4.38 23.29 -18.56
N ASN A 403 -3.20 23.82 -18.29
CA ASN A 403 -2.49 24.70 -19.21
C ASN A 403 -1.46 23.96 -20.06
N PHE A 404 -1.08 22.73 -19.68
CA PHE A 404 -0.01 21.95 -20.30
C PHE A 404 1.35 22.68 -20.35
N ASP A 405 1.54 23.68 -19.50
CA ASP A 405 2.73 24.50 -19.42
C ASP A 405 3.71 23.92 -18.39
N TRP A 406 4.76 23.28 -18.90
CA TRP A 406 5.82 22.70 -18.06
C TRP A 406 6.64 23.75 -17.32
N GLU A 407 6.97 24.86 -17.95
CA GLU A 407 7.82 25.89 -17.34
C GLU A 407 7.10 26.50 -16.14
N LYS A 408 5.84 26.89 -16.32
CA LYS A 408 5.01 27.44 -15.24
C LYS A 408 4.77 26.42 -14.14
N ALA A 409 4.51 25.15 -14.48
CA ALA A 409 4.36 24.08 -13.50
C ALA A 409 5.63 23.84 -12.66
N LEU A 410 6.81 23.88 -13.28
CA LEU A 410 8.09 23.72 -12.62
C LEU A 410 8.42 24.91 -11.70
N VAL A 411 8.20 26.14 -12.19
CA VAL A 411 8.35 27.36 -11.37
C VAL A 411 7.42 27.31 -10.15
N ASN A 412 6.16 26.94 -10.33
CA ASN A 412 5.22 26.82 -9.21
C ASN A 412 5.56 25.67 -8.26
N GLY A 413 6.08 24.56 -8.78
CA GLY A 413 6.58 23.46 -7.97
C GLY A 413 7.76 23.87 -7.09
N ALA A 414 8.69 24.66 -7.64
CA ALA A 414 9.85 25.17 -6.90
C ALA A 414 9.50 26.19 -5.80
N LYS A 415 8.34 26.85 -5.90
CA LYS A 415 7.83 27.78 -4.88
C LYS A 415 7.17 27.08 -3.68
N SER A 416 6.99 25.77 -3.75
CA SER A 416 6.41 25.02 -2.63
C SER A 416 7.34 25.01 -1.41
N PRO A 417 6.82 24.98 -0.16
CA PRO A 417 7.65 24.89 1.04
C PRO A 417 8.59 23.67 1.07
N GLU A 418 8.12 22.53 0.56
CA GLU A 418 8.91 21.31 0.39
C GLU A 418 9.56 21.20 -1.00
N GLY A 419 9.35 22.21 -1.86
CA GLY A 419 9.87 22.27 -3.22
C GLY A 419 11.39 22.42 -3.28
N LEU A 420 11.96 22.09 -4.44
CA LEU A 420 13.38 22.31 -4.72
C LEU A 420 13.55 23.47 -5.72
N PRO A 421 14.64 24.25 -5.63
CA PRO A 421 14.91 25.31 -6.59
C PRO A 421 14.84 24.82 -8.04
N TYR A 422 14.33 25.65 -8.94
CA TYR A 422 14.33 25.37 -10.36
C TYR A 422 15.27 26.33 -11.09
N SER A 423 16.15 25.80 -11.93
CA SER A 423 17.18 26.58 -12.63
C SER A 423 16.68 27.30 -13.89
N GLY A 424 15.42 27.08 -14.29
CA GLY A 424 14.91 27.51 -15.59
C GLY A 424 15.28 26.56 -16.74
N LYS A 425 15.92 25.42 -16.45
CA LYS A 425 16.25 24.39 -17.45
C LYS A 425 15.98 23.00 -16.89
N TYR A 426 15.25 22.18 -17.66
CA TYR A 426 15.01 20.79 -17.31
C TYR A 426 15.22 19.86 -18.51
N GLN A 427 15.30 18.58 -18.24
CA GLN A 427 15.26 17.50 -19.21
C GLN A 427 14.44 16.34 -18.63
N PHE A 428 13.80 15.53 -19.47
CA PHE A 428 13.13 14.33 -19.00
C PHE A 428 14.12 13.19 -18.82
N VAL A 429 14.06 12.54 -17.67
CA VAL A 429 14.83 11.31 -17.38
C VAL A 429 13.88 10.14 -17.18
N LYS A 430 14.37 8.93 -17.49
CA LYS A 430 13.64 7.70 -17.21
C LYS A 430 13.66 7.42 -15.71
N THR A 431 12.57 6.89 -15.18
CA THR A 431 12.46 6.47 -13.78
C THR A 431 11.90 5.05 -13.70
N GLN A 432 12.23 4.34 -12.64
CA GLN A 432 11.76 2.97 -12.42
C GLN A 432 11.52 2.65 -10.95
N SER A 433 10.58 1.74 -10.70
CA SER A 433 10.12 1.35 -9.38
C SER A 433 9.82 -0.14 -9.32
N TRP A 434 10.24 -0.79 -8.24
CA TRP A 434 9.81 -2.13 -7.85
C TRP A 434 8.75 -2.05 -6.76
N LEU A 435 7.50 -2.31 -7.12
CA LEU A 435 6.37 -2.23 -6.21
C LEU A 435 6.05 -3.63 -5.69
N SER A 436 6.24 -3.86 -4.39
CA SER A 436 6.10 -5.20 -3.80
C SER A 436 4.67 -5.73 -3.98
N ALA A 437 4.54 -6.97 -4.46
CA ALA A 437 3.26 -7.67 -4.52
C ALA A 437 3.03 -8.43 -3.20
N GLY A 438 1.92 -8.13 -2.52
CA GLY A 438 1.58 -8.71 -1.21
C GLY A 438 0.18 -9.29 -1.09
N HIS A 439 -0.64 -9.16 -2.15
CA HIS A 439 -2.05 -9.59 -2.20
C HIS A 439 -2.28 -10.40 -3.48
N GLU A 440 -3.51 -10.88 -3.68
CA GLU A 440 -3.92 -11.79 -4.75
C GLU A 440 -3.24 -13.16 -4.65
N VAL A 441 -3.13 -13.67 -3.43
CA VAL A 441 -2.63 -15.02 -3.20
C VAL A 441 -3.58 -16.02 -3.86
N ALA A 442 -3.05 -16.79 -4.79
CA ALA A 442 -3.82 -17.75 -5.58
C ALA A 442 -4.13 -19.04 -4.79
N PRO A 443 -5.13 -19.83 -5.23
CA PRO A 443 -5.29 -21.21 -4.79
C PRO A 443 -3.99 -22.00 -4.90
N LYS A 444 -3.76 -22.93 -3.97
CA LYS A 444 -2.51 -23.71 -3.91
C LYS A 444 -2.24 -24.50 -5.20
N GLU A 445 -3.29 -24.85 -5.93
CA GLU A 445 -3.25 -25.54 -7.22
C GLU A 445 -2.65 -24.67 -8.34
N GLN A 446 -2.64 -23.35 -8.16
CA GLN A 446 -2.09 -22.35 -9.09
C GLN A 446 -0.75 -21.78 -8.60
N ALA A 447 -0.22 -22.28 -7.47
CA ALA A 447 1.11 -21.89 -7.03
C ALA A 447 2.16 -22.33 -8.06
N LEU A 448 3.25 -21.58 -8.17
CA LEU A 448 4.32 -21.88 -9.13
C LEU A 448 4.85 -23.30 -8.96
N GLN A 449 4.86 -24.05 -10.05
CA GLN A 449 5.44 -25.39 -10.12
C GLN A 449 6.91 -25.34 -10.58
N CYS A 450 7.63 -26.43 -10.36
CA CYS A 450 9.08 -26.51 -10.64
C CYS A 450 9.42 -26.08 -12.08
N GLY A 451 8.68 -26.60 -13.06
CA GLY A 451 8.87 -26.33 -14.49
C GLY A 451 8.44 -24.93 -14.94
N GLU A 452 7.91 -24.08 -14.05
CA GLU A 452 7.69 -22.67 -14.35
C GLU A 452 8.96 -21.84 -14.11
N CYS A 453 9.82 -22.24 -13.17
CA CYS A 453 11.09 -21.56 -12.90
C CYS A 453 12.28 -22.26 -13.56
N HIS A 454 12.28 -23.59 -13.54
CA HIS A 454 13.37 -24.45 -13.97
C HIS A 454 13.10 -25.05 -15.36
N MET A 455 14.04 -25.86 -15.87
CA MET A 455 13.86 -26.67 -17.09
C MET A 455 13.69 -25.81 -18.36
N GLY A 456 14.41 -24.69 -18.44
CA GLY A 456 14.35 -23.78 -19.59
C GLY A 456 13.19 -22.78 -19.56
N ALA A 457 12.41 -22.76 -18.48
CA ALA A 457 11.38 -21.77 -18.28
C ALA A 457 11.94 -20.37 -18.03
N LYS A 458 11.14 -19.35 -18.33
CA LYS A 458 11.54 -17.93 -18.30
C LYS A 458 10.96 -17.13 -17.14
N ARG A 459 10.31 -17.78 -16.16
CA ARG A 459 9.75 -17.09 -14.99
C ARG A 459 10.83 -16.36 -14.20
N MET A 460 12.00 -16.96 -14.07
CA MET A 460 13.16 -16.39 -13.36
C MET A 460 14.22 -15.95 -14.35
N ASP A 461 14.58 -14.66 -14.31
CA ASP A 461 15.81 -14.19 -14.95
C ASP A 461 17.00 -14.54 -14.06
N TRP A 462 17.53 -15.74 -14.25
CA TRP A 462 18.62 -16.28 -13.43
C TRP A 462 19.86 -15.40 -13.46
N ALA A 463 20.20 -14.82 -14.63
CA ALA A 463 21.35 -13.95 -14.79
C ALA A 463 21.16 -12.63 -14.02
N ALA A 464 20.00 -11.99 -14.13
CA ALA A 464 19.69 -10.78 -13.36
C ALA A 464 19.64 -11.04 -11.84
N LEU A 465 19.29 -12.27 -11.43
CA LEU A 465 19.34 -12.71 -10.03
C LEU A 465 20.75 -13.13 -9.56
N GLY A 466 21.76 -13.07 -10.43
CA GLY A 466 23.16 -13.38 -10.10
C GLY A 466 23.54 -14.86 -10.13
N TYR A 467 22.68 -15.72 -10.65
CA TYR A 467 23.00 -17.13 -10.90
C TYR A 467 23.73 -17.30 -12.24
N LYS A 468 24.60 -18.32 -12.34
CA LYS A 468 25.29 -18.68 -13.59
C LYS A 468 24.41 -19.39 -14.62
N GLY A 469 23.18 -19.75 -14.23
CA GLY A 469 22.23 -20.54 -15.00
C GLY A 469 21.11 -21.03 -14.10
N ASP A 470 20.28 -21.95 -14.60
CA ASP A 470 19.24 -22.60 -13.80
C ASP A 470 19.87 -23.30 -12.57
N PRO A 471 19.53 -22.90 -11.32
CA PRO A 471 20.10 -23.49 -10.11
C PRO A 471 19.87 -24.99 -9.95
N MET A 472 18.89 -25.56 -10.65
CA MET A 472 18.66 -27.01 -10.70
C MET A 472 19.79 -27.73 -11.45
N GLN A 473 20.44 -27.05 -12.40
CA GLN A 473 21.52 -27.60 -13.23
C GLN A 473 22.90 -27.19 -12.70
N VAL A 474 23.07 -25.93 -12.27
CA VAL A 474 24.39 -25.38 -11.92
C VAL A 474 24.65 -25.28 -10.42
N GLY A 475 23.68 -25.69 -9.60
CA GLY A 475 23.73 -25.57 -8.15
C GLY A 475 23.16 -24.23 -7.65
N GLY A 476 22.58 -24.30 -6.45
CA GLY A 476 21.99 -23.14 -5.79
C GLY A 476 23.01 -22.25 -5.09
N ARG A 477 22.48 -21.25 -4.40
CA ARG A 477 23.22 -20.32 -3.56
C ARG A 477 24.07 -21.08 -2.52
N THR A 478 25.39 -21.06 -2.65
CA THR A 478 26.31 -21.55 -1.62
C THR A 478 26.59 -20.43 -0.62
N ALA A 479 26.10 -20.57 0.61
CA ALA A 479 26.58 -19.72 1.70
C ALA A 479 28.02 -20.12 2.00
N GLU A 480 29.02 -19.33 1.56
CA GLU A 480 30.39 -19.53 2.02
C GLU A 480 30.39 -19.57 3.55
N LYS A 481 30.89 -20.69 4.09
CA LYS A 481 31.28 -20.79 5.49
C LYS A 481 32.40 -19.79 5.66
N ALA A 482 32.12 -18.67 6.33
CA ALA A 482 33.15 -17.72 6.74
C ALA A 482 34.29 -18.52 7.36
N GLY A 483 35.49 -18.36 6.79
CA GLY A 483 36.63 -19.20 7.07
C GLY A 483 36.83 -19.38 8.57
N LYS A 484 36.87 -20.63 9.02
CA LYS A 484 37.68 -20.95 10.19
C LYS A 484 39.09 -20.48 9.83
N LYS A 485 39.52 -19.33 10.39
CA LYS A 485 40.95 -19.01 10.47
C LYS A 485 41.60 -20.26 11.04
N LYS A 486 42.41 -20.94 10.23
CA LYS A 486 43.33 -21.97 10.72
C LYS A 486 44.19 -21.27 11.78
N LYS A 487 44.23 -21.88 12.96
CA LYS A 487 45.19 -21.53 14.02
C LYS A 487 46.60 -21.65 13.49
#